data_AF-A0A4S0W267-F1
#
_entry.id   AF-A0A4S0W267-F1
#
_cell.length_a   1.000
_cell.length_b   1.000
_cell.length_c   1.000
_cell.angle_alpha   90.00
_cell.angle_beta   90.00
_cell.angle_gamma   90.00
#
_symmetry.space_group_name_H-M   'P 1'
#
loop_
_entity.id
_entity.type
_entity.pdbx_description
1 polymer ?
#
loop_
_entity_poly.entity_id
_entity_poly.type
_entity_poly.pdbx_seq_one_letter_code
_entity_poly.pdbx_strand_id
1 'polypeptide(L)'
;MASDEDLIRLRRAIAGGYNNAAEYSEIERKACYYTVRDDERFFVKSIGHKAHVVSACSGHGFKLQPLITEKLADAIDGKRTLDDVQCWACGADVER
;
A
#
# COMPACT_ATOMS: atom_id res chain seq x y z
N MET A 1 18.32 3.37 -8.36
CA MET A 1 17.77 4.72 -8.06
C MET A 1 16.92 5.16 -9.23
N ALA A 2 16.04 6.14 -9.06
CA ALA A 2 15.28 6.70 -10.18
C ALA A 2 16.23 7.36 -11.19
N SER A 3 16.00 7.09 -12.47
CA SER A 3 16.74 7.66 -13.60
C SER A 3 16.27 9.08 -13.92
N ASP A 4 17.00 9.81 -14.76
CA ASP A 4 16.51 11.10 -15.24
C ASP A 4 15.21 10.97 -16.05
N GLU A 5 15.03 9.87 -16.79
CA GLU A 5 13.81 9.58 -17.54
C GLU A 5 12.59 9.45 -16.62
N ASP A 6 12.73 8.72 -15.50
CA ASP A 6 11.67 8.56 -14.48
C ASP A 6 11.20 9.91 -13.90
N LEU A 7 12.10 10.90 -13.85
CA LEU A 7 11.90 12.19 -13.20
C LEU A 7 11.37 13.27 -14.13
N ILE A 8 11.42 13.10 -15.47
CA ILE A 8 10.95 14.11 -16.43
C ILE A 8 9.50 14.55 -16.11
N ARG A 9 8.63 13.58 -15.84
CA ARG A 9 7.21 13.86 -15.51
C ARG A 9 7.05 14.55 -14.17
N LEU A 10 7.87 14.20 -13.17
CA LEU A 10 7.82 14.78 -11.83
C LEU A 10 8.32 16.23 -11.84
N ARG A 11 9.45 16.50 -12.52
CA ARG A 11 9.99 17.86 -12.66
C ARG A 11 9.00 18.79 -13.37
N ARG A 12 8.31 18.28 -14.42
CA ARG A 12 7.23 19.03 -15.08
C ARG A 12 6.07 19.33 -14.13
N ALA A 13 5.62 18.35 -13.36
CA ALA A 13 4.53 18.54 -12.40
C ALA A 13 4.93 19.55 -11.30
N ILE A 14 6.17 19.50 -10.80
CA ILE A 14 6.68 20.45 -9.81
C ILE A 14 6.71 21.88 -10.40
N ALA A 15 7.26 22.05 -11.59
CA ALA A 15 7.33 23.35 -12.26
C ALA A 15 5.95 23.98 -12.51
N GLY A 16 4.92 23.16 -12.75
CA GLY A 16 3.54 23.63 -12.95
C GLY A 16 2.71 23.75 -11.66
N GLY A 17 3.11 23.09 -10.57
CA GLY A 17 2.32 22.97 -9.34
C GLY A 17 2.80 23.84 -8.18
N TYR A 18 4.04 24.33 -8.23
CA TYR A 18 4.64 25.11 -7.14
C TYR A 18 5.12 26.47 -7.63
N ASN A 19 4.86 27.51 -6.84
CA ASN A 19 5.45 28.82 -7.05
C ASN A 19 6.97 28.74 -6.84
N ASN A 20 7.73 29.51 -7.61
CA ASN A 20 9.19 29.58 -7.54
C ASN A 20 9.88 28.21 -7.58
N ALA A 21 9.33 27.24 -8.34
CA ALA A 21 9.85 25.87 -8.43
C ALA A 21 11.36 25.79 -8.74
N ALA A 22 11.91 26.77 -9.47
CA ALA A 22 13.32 26.86 -9.80
C ALA A 22 14.25 27.13 -8.60
N GLU A 23 13.72 27.59 -7.46
CA GLU A 23 14.50 27.83 -6.23
C GLU A 23 14.72 26.54 -5.42
N TYR A 24 13.98 25.46 -5.70
CA TYR A 24 14.11 24.20 -5.00
C TYR A 24 15.25 23.35 -5.58
N SER A 25 15.94 22.60 -4.71
CA SER A 25 16.99 21.66 -5.09
C SER A 25 16.56 20.21 -4.86
N GLU A 26 16.92 19.33 -5.80
CA GLU A 26 16.72 17.88 -5.66
C GLU A 26 17.79 17.31 -4.72
N ILE A 27 17.38 16.85 -3.54
CA ILE A 27 18.30 16.31 -2.53
C ILE A 27 18.57 14.81 -2.72
N GLU A 28 17.65 14.08 -3.34
CA GLU A 28 17.75 12.63 -3.52
C GLU A 28 16.81 12.11 -4.63
N ARG A 29 17.21 11.04 -5.32
CA ARG A 29 16.37 10.30 -6.28
C ARG A 29 16.06 8.89 -5.79
N LYS A 30 14.79 8.58 -5.55
CA LYS A 30 14.37 7.24 -5.13
C LYS A 30 13.38 6.63 -6.11
N ALA A 31 13.57 5.33 -6.38
CA ALA A 31 12.54 4.49 -6.95
C ALA A 31 11.94 3.67 -5.81
N CYS A 32 10.63 3.77 -5.60
CA CYS A 32 9.91 3.01 -4.59
C CYS A 32 9.14 1.89 -5.27
N TYR A 33 9.27 0.67 -4.76
CA TYR A 33 8.64 -0.52 -5.33
C TYR A 33 7.52 -1.01 -4.43
N TYR A 34 6.48 -1.54 -5.06
CA TYR A 34 5.32 -2.10 -4.39
C TYR A 34 4.98 -3.45 -5.00
N THR A 35 4.41 -4.33 -4.19
CA THR A 35 3.67 -5.48 -4.71
C THR A 35 2.26 -4.99 -5.05
N VAL A 36 1.88 -5.13 -6.31
CA VAL A 36 0.62 -4.63 -6.86
C VAL A 36 -0.17 -5.81 -7.43
N ARG A 37 -1.47 -5.84 -7.14
CA ARG A 37 -2.43 -6.71 -7.84
C ARG A 37 -3.20 -5.89 -8.85
N ASP A 38 -3.66 -6.55 -9.91
CA ASP A 38 -4.48 -5.93 -10.96
C ASP A 38 -5.79 -5.33 -10.42
N ASP A 39 -6.33 -5.90 -9.34
CA ASP A 39 -7.54 -5.42 -8.66
C ASP A 39 -7.28 -4.36 -7.58
N GLU A 40 -6.01 -4.03 -7.33
CA GLU A 40 -5.52 -3.11 -6.30
C GLU A 40 -6.00 -3.40 -4.87
N ARG A 41 -6.52 -4.61 -4.59
CA ARG A 41 -7.06 -5.01 -3.28
C ARG A 41 -5.98 -5.61 -2.37
N PHE A 42 -6.17 -5.48 -1.05
CA PHE A 42 -5.29 -6.14 -0.08
C PHE A 42 -5.45 -7.66 -0.15
N PHE A 43 -4.33 -8.34 -0.01
CA PHE A 43 -4.25 -9.78 0.15
C PHE A 43 -3.84 -10.10 1.59
N VAL A 44 -4.74 -10.74 2.34
CA VAL A 44 -4.48 -11.26 3.68
C VAL A 44 -4.67 -12.76 3.62
N LYS A 45 -3.65 -13.55 3.96
CA LYS A 45 -3.74 -15.01 3.90
C LYS A 45 -2.84 -15.69 4.93
N SER A 46 -3.28 -16.82 5.47
CA SER A 46 -2.43 -17.74 6.23
C SER A 46 -1.62 -18.67 5.34
N ILE A 47 -0.35 -18.84 5.67
CA ILE A 47 0.54 -19.82 5.06
C ILE A 47 0.87 -20.86 6.14
N GLY A 48 0.21 -22.01 6.08
CA GLY A 48 0.27 -23.02 7.16
C GLY A 48 -0.38 -22.51 8.45
N HIS A 49 0.08 -23.03 9.60
CA HIS A 49 -0.55 -22.78 10.90
C HIS A 49 0.05 -21.63 11.71
N LYS A 50 1.19 -21.07 11.29
CA LYS A 50 1.98 -20.12 12.12
C LYS A 50 2.43 -18.87 11.37
N ALA A 51 2.07 -18.71 10.10
CA ALA A 51 2.46 -17.56 9.31
C ALA A 51 1.22 -16.92 8.67
N HIS A 52 1.14 -15.60 8.78
CA HIS A 52 0.14 -14.78 8.13
C HIS A 52 0.84 -13.74 7.26
N VAL A 53 0.32 -13.54 6.05
CA VAL A 53 0.85 -12.60 5.07
C VAL A 53 -0.17 -11.51 4.84
N VAL A 54 0.27 -10.26 4.94
CA VAL A 54 -0.44 -9.08 4.46
C VAL A 54 0.37 -8.55 3.29
N SER A 55 -0.15 -8.68 2.08
CA SER A 55 0.55 -8.30 0.86
C SER A 55 -0.43 -7.93 -0.24
N ALA A 56 0.16 -7.65 -1.41
CA ALA A 56 -0.23 -6.68 -2.40
C ALA A 56 -1.07 -5.53 -1.83
N CYS A 57 -0.41 -4.60 -1.13
CA CYS A 57 -1.05 -3.39 -0.64
C CYS A 57 -1.19 -2.31 -1.73
N SER A 58 -0.71 -2.57 -2.96
CA SER A 58 -0.96 -1.78 -4.18
C SER A 58 -0.78 -0.25 -4.01
N GLY A 59 0.31 0.18 -3.37
CA GLY A 59 0.58 1.61 -3.09
C GLY A 59 -0.17 2.22 -1.90
N HIS A 60 -1.02 1.45 -1.22
CA HIS A 60 -1.84 1.88 -0.08
C HIS A 60 -1.35 1.39 1.28
N GLY A 61 -0.32 0.54 1.31
CA GLY A 61 0.19 -0.08 2.52
C GLY A 61 0.53 0.93 3.62
N PHE A 62 1.21 2.03 3.28
CA PHE A 62 1.61 3.02 4.29
C PHE A 62 0.41 3.62 5.06
N LYS A 63 -0.70 3.92 4.38
CA LYS A 63 -1.84 4.61 4.99
C LYS A 63 -2.84 3.64 5.66
N LEU A 64 -2.96 2.41 5.14
CA LEU A 64 -3.99 1.46 5.57
C LEU A 64 -3.45 0.27 6.37
N GLN A 65 -2.15 -0.02 6.32
CA GLN A 65 -1.58 -1.17 7.03
C GLN A 65 -2.00 -1.23 8.50
N PRO A 66 -1.95 -0.14 9.31
CA PRO A 66 -2.30 -0.23 10.73
C PRO A 66 -3.69 -0.84 10.95
N LEU A 67 -4.68 -0.36 10.19
CA LEU A 67 -6.06 -0.81 10.24
C LEU A 67 -6.21 -2.27 9.76
N ILE A 68 -5.52 -2.66 8.69
CA ILE A 68 -5.52 -4.05 8.19
C ILE A 68 -4.90 -5.00 9.23
N THR A 69 -3.77 -4.62 9.81
CA THR A 69 -3.04 -5.48 10.75
C THR A 69 -3.71 -5.56 12.12
N GLU A 70 -4.46 -4.54 12.53
CA GLU A 70 -5.30 -4.62 13.74
C GLU A 70 -6.34 -5.73 13.60
N LYS A 71 -7.03 -5.82 12.44
CA LYS A 71 -8.02 -6.87 12.22
C LYS A 71 -7.41 -8.24 12.08
N LEU A 72 -6.21 -8.34 11.51
CA LEU A 72 -5.44 -9.58 11.53
C LEU A 72 -5.07 -9.99 12.97
N ALA A 73 -4.64 -9.06 13.82
CA ALA A 73 -4.35 -9.34 15.23
C ALA A 73 -5.60 -9.84 15.97
N ASP A 74 -6.77 -9.23 15.73
CA ASP A 74 -8.04 -9.72 16.27
C ASP A 74 -8.36 -11.15 15.83
N ALA A 75 -8.04 -11.53 14.58
CA ALA A 75 -8.21 -12.91 14.11
C ALA A 75 -7.22 -13.88 14.78
N ILE A 76 -5.98 -13.46 15.02
CA ILE A 76 -4.98 -14.26 15.74
C ILE A 76 -5.41 -14.49 17.19
N ASP A 77 -6.02 -13.49 17.83
CA ASP A 77 -6.59 -13.56 19.18
C ASP A 77 -7.93 -14.35 19.25
N GLY A 78 -8.46 -14.80 18.11
CA GLY A 78 -9.72 -15.54 18.03
C GLY A 78 -10.99 -14.68 18.18
N LYS A 79 -10.88 -13.35 18.08
CA LYS A 79 -12.04 -12.43 18.15
C LYS A 79 -12.84 -12.37 16.85
N ARG A 80 -12.29 -12.89 15.75
CA ARG A 80 -12.92 -13.04 14.43
C ARG A 80 -12.22 -14.13 13.63
N THR A 81 -12.81 -14.59 12.54
CA THR A 81 -12.14 -15.57 11.69
C THR A 81 -11.14 -14.89 10.76
N LEU A 82 -10.13 -15.65 10.30
CA LEU A 82 -9.21 -15.17 9.26
C LEU A 82 -9.91 -14.91 7.93
N ASP A 83 -10.93 -15.69 7.60
CA ASP A 83 -11.72 -15.52 6.38
C ASP A 83 -12.48 -14.19 6.42
N ASP A 84 -13.03 -13.80 7.57
CA ASP A 84 -13.66 -12.49 7.75
C ASP A 84 -12.68 -11.35 7.48
N VAL A 85 -11.46 -11.46 7.99
CA VAL A 85 -10.40 -10.45 7.75
C VAL A 85 -10.02 -10.42 6.28
N GLN A 86 -9.89 -11.58 5.63
CA GLN A 86 -9.54 -11.65 4.21
C GLN A 86 -10.61 -10.97 3.34
N CYS A 87 -11.88 -11.30 3.55
CA CYS A 87 -13.01 -10.71 2.82
C CYS A 87 -13.13 -9.20 3.07
N TRP A 88 -13.00 -8.77 4.32
CA TRP A 88 -13.05 -7.35 4.64
C TRP A 88 -11.85 -6.58 4.08
N ALA A 89 -10.64 -7.12 4.19
CA ALA A 89 -9.41 -6.49 3.69
C ALA A 89 -9.43 -6.35 2.16
N CYS A 90 -9.99 -7.33 1.45
CA CYS A 90 -10.14 -7.23 0.00
C CYS A 90 -11.33 -6.34 -0.40
N GLY A 91 -12.11 -5.79 0.54
CA GLY A 91 -13.26 -4.95 0.25
C GLY A 91 -14.40 -5.70 -0.45
N ALA A 92 -14.59 -6.98 -0.11
CA ALA A 92 -15.80 -7.70 -0.51
C ALA A 92 -17.03 -7.04 0.14
N ASP A 93 -18.15 -7.02 -0.58
CA ASP A 93 -19.41 -6.48 -0.05
C ASP A 93 -19.75 -7.22 1.24
N VAL A 94 -19.76 -6.47 2.34
CA VAL A 94 -20.36 -6.92 3.59
C VAL A 94 -21.85 -6.64 3.41
N GLU A 95 -22.66 -7.67 3.13
CA GLU A 95 -24.12 -7.54 3.23
C GLU A 95 -24.42 -6.89 4.57
N ARG A 96 -25.06 -5.72 4.51
CA ARG A 96 -25.25 -4.81 5.63
C ARG A 96 -26.57 -5.06 6.33
#